data_AF-A0A9D8B0H0-F1
#
_entry.id   AF-A0A9D8B0H0-F1
#
_cell.length_a   1.000
_cell.length_b   1.000
_cell.length_c   1.000
_cell.angle_alpha   90.00
_cell.angle_beta   90.00
_cell.angle_gamma   90.00
#
_symmetry.space_group_name_H-M   'P 1'
#
loop_
_entity.id
_entity.type
_entity.pdbx_description
1 polymer ?
#
loop_
_entity_poly.entity_id
_entity_poly.type
_entity_poly.pdbx_seq_one_letter_code
_entity_poly.pdbx_strand_id
1 'polypeptide(L)'
;MKRDLLASGIIGLATGAGIYAGASALSARIPLLLQGTIVTAITLVILLSLALLEIPMMLFGLRQMARSHSTPRRLIVGTFGFYVAFAAVYASAFVLLTGQIALGLVIAAVCLARLVSGIWIE
;
A
#
# COMPACT_ATOMS: atom_id res chain seq x y z
N MET A 1 -6.52 -20.71 -6.47
CA MET A 1 -5.46 -20.07 -5.67
C MET A 1 -5.97 -18.80 -4.97
N LYS A 2 -7.13 -18.30 -5.38
CA LYS A 2 -7.97 -17.27 -4.71
C LYS A 2 -8.03 -17.26 -3.17
N ARG A 3 -8.25 -18.40 -2.51
CA ARG A 3 -8.32 -18.45 -1.02
C ARG A 3 -7.02 -18.02 -0.35
N ASP A 4 -5.88 -18.47 -0.87
CA ASP A 4 -4.57 -18.11 -0.32
C ASP A 4 -4.22 -16.65 -0.64
N LEU A 5 -4.61 -16.17 -1.83
CA LEU A 5 -4.49 -14.75 -2.19
C LEU A 5 -5.32 -13.88 -1.25
N LEU A 6 -6.58 -14.24 -1.01
CA LEU A 6 -7.44 -13.52 -0.05
C LEU A 6 -6.84 -13.52 1.35
N ALA A 7 -6.42 -14.68 1.87
CA ALA A 7 -5.80 -14.77 3.18
C ALA A 7 -4.53 -13.89 3.27
N SER A 8 -3.65 -13.97 2.26
CA SER A 8 -2.43 -13.16 2.24
C SER A 8 -2.70 -11.68 2.03
N GLY A 9 -3.73 -11.32 1.28
CA GLY A 9 -4.15 -9.94 1.09
C GLY A 9 -4.75 -9.35 2.37
N ILE A 10 -5.53 -10.13 3.14
CA ILE A 10 -6.03 -9.73 4.47
C ILE A 10 -4.85 -9.54 5.43
N ILE A 11 -3.88 -10.46 5.44
CA ILE A 11 -2.65 -10.31 6.23
C ILE A 11 -1.93 -9.04 5.81
N GLY A 12 -1.74 -8.80 4.52
CA GLY A 12 -1.13 -7.58 3.99
C GLY A 12 -1.89 -6.31 4.41
N LEU A 13 -3.22 -6.35 4.42
CA LEU A 13 -4.06 -5.24 4.86
C LEU A 13 -3.90 -4.96 6.36
N ALA A 14 -3.88 -6.02 7.19
CA ALA A 14 -3.64 -5.90 8.63
C ALA A 14 -2.23 -5.37 8.91
N THR A 15 -1.22 -5.86 8.20
CA THR A 15 0.15 -5.35 8.27
C THR A 15 0.22 -3.88 7.85
N GLY A 16 -0.43 -3.50 6.76
CA GLY A 16 -0.51 -2.11 6.30
C GLY A 16 -1.20 -1.20 7.31
N ALA A 17 -2.31 -1.65 7.91
CA ALA A 17 -2.99 -0.93 8.98
C ALA A 17 -2.08 -0.73 10.20
N GLY A 18 -1.32 -1.77 10.58
CA GLY A 18 -0.33 -1.69 11.66
C GLY A 18 0.79 -0.69 11.36
N ILE A 19 1.34 -0.70 10.14
CA ILE A 19 2.38 0.24 9.69
C ILE A 19 1.87 1.68 9.74
N TYR A 20 0.66 1.92 9.25
CA TYR A 20 0.04 3.23 9.24
C TYR A 20 -0.32 3.74 10.64
N ALA A 21 -0.89 2.87 11.50
CA ALA A 21 -1.19 3.21 12.89
C ALA A 21 0.09 3.52 13.67
N GLY A 22 1.15 2.73 13.47
CA GLY A 22 2.47 2.97 14.07
C GLY A 22 3.06 4.31 13.63
N ALA A 23 2.99 4.62 12.33
CA ALA A 23 3.44 5.92 11.81
C ALA A 23 2.63 7.09 12.36
N SER A 24 1.32 6.94 12.49
CA SER A 24 0.42 7.96 13.07
C SER A 24 0.68 8.20 14.55
N ALA A 25 1.01 7.15 15.31
CA ALA A 25 1.42 7.30 16.70
C ALA A 25 2.80 7.98 16.83
N LEU A 26 3.70 7.69 15.89
CA LEU A 26 5.04 8.26 15.87
C LEU A 26 5.05 9.74 15.41
N SER A 27 4.15 10.13 14.51
CA SER A 27 4.05 11.52 14.03
C SER A 27 3.69 12.51 15.14
N ALA A 28 3.08 12.05 16.24
CA ALA A 28 2.83 12.88 17.42
C ALA A 28 4.12 13.20 18.22
N ARG A 29 5.23 12.52 17.96
CA ARG A 29 6.49 12.65 18.70
C ARG A 29 7.64 13.24 17.87
N ILE A 30 7.48 13.39 16.57
CA ILE A 30 8.52 13.86 15.64
C ILE A 30 8.13 15.25 15.12
N PRO A 31 9.09 16.20 15.00
CA PRO A 31 8.82 17.49 14.39
C PRO A 31 8.38 17.33 12.92
N LEU A 32 7.32 18.04 12.55
CA LEU A 32 6.77 18.01 11.20
C LEU A 32 7.70 18.74 10.22
N LEU A 33 8.17 18.01 9.20
CA LEU A 33 9.14 18.48 8.21
C LEU A 33 8.51 19.34 7.10
N LEU A 34 7.26 19.05 6.72
CA LEU A 34 6.55 19.78 5.68
C LEU A 34 5.38 20.55 6.29
N GLN A 35 5.50 21.88 6.26
CA GLN A 35 4.48 22.80 6.77
C GLN A 35 3.99 23.69 5.63
N GLY A 36 2.67 23.79 5.48
CA GLY A 36 2.02 24.62 4.46
C GLY A 36 1.08 23.82 3.54
N THR A 37 -0.14 24.32 3.38
CA THR A 37 -1.25 23.64 2.68
C THR A 37 -0.89 23.21 1.26
N ILE A 38 -0.15 24.04 0.52
CA ILE A 38 0.25 23.77 -0.85
C ILE A 38 1.26 22.62 -0.91
N VAL A 39 2.28 22.63 -0.04
CA VAL A 39 3.30 21.59 0.00
C VAL A 39 2.68 20.26 0.39
N THR A 40 1.81 20.25 1.40
CA THR A 40 1.05 19.06 1.81
C THR A 40 0.19 18.52 0.66
N ALA A 41 -0.52 19.39 -0.07
CA ALA A 41 -1.34 18.97 -1.21
C ALA A 41 -0.49 18.37 -2.35
N ILE A 42 0.65 18.99 -2.67
CA ILE A 42 1.58 18.46 -3.69
C ILE A 42 2.13 17.09 -3.27
N THR A 43 2.59 16.95 -2.03
CA THR A 43 3.08 15.66 -1.51
C THR A 43 1.99 14.59 -1.53
N LEU A 44 0.75 14.94 -1.15
CA LEU A 44 -0.40 14.03 -1.21
C LEU A 44 -0.62 13.55 -2.65
N VAL A 45 -0.69 14.47 -3.61
CA VAL A 45 -0.93 14.15 -5.02
C VAL A 45 0.18 13.26 -5.57
N ILE A 46 1.46 13.56 -5.28
CA ILE A 46 2.59 12.76 -5.75
C ILE A 46 2.53 11.34 -5.18
N LEU A 47 2.41 11.21 -3.85
CA LEU A 47 2.43 9.89 -3.19
C LEU A 47 1.19 9.07 -3.56
N LEU A 48 0.02 9.69 -3.68
CA LEU A 48 -1.19 9.03 -4.13
C LEU A 48 -1.07 8.56 -5.59
N SER A 49 -0.52 9.40 -6.47
CA SER A 49 -0.31 9.05 -7.88
C SER A 49 0.66 7.88 -8.01
N LEU A 50 1.76 7.88 -7.26
CA LEU A 50 2.69 6.75 -7.21
C LEU A 50 2.00 5.49 -6.70
N ALA A 51 1.26 5.57 -5.59
CA ALA A 51 0.54 4.44 -5.02
C ALA A 51 -0.48 3.83 -5.99
N LEU A 52 -1.13 4.66 -6.83
CA LEU A 52 -2.06 4.23 -7.87
C LEU A 52 -1.34 3.68 -9.11
N LEU A 53 -0.26 4.31 -9.57
CA LEU A 53 0.50 3.89 -10.76
C LEU A 53 1.16 2.51 -10.55
N GLU A 54 1.54 2.18 -9.33
CA GLU A 54 2.08 0.86 -9.00
C GLU A 54 1.05 -0.27 -9.15
N ILE A 55 -0.26 0.02 -9.09
CA ILE A 55 -1.32 -0.98 -9.22
C ILE A 55 -1.21 -1.76 -10.54
N PRO A 56 -1.28 -1.12 -11.72
CA PRO A 56 -1.17 -1.84 -12.99
C PRO A 56 0.18 -2.53 -13.17
N MET A 57 1.28 -1.91 -12.72
CA MET A 57 2.62 -2.48 -12.84
C MET A 57 2.75 -3.79 -12.06
N MET A 58 2.30 -3.82 -10.81
CA MET A 58 2.35 -5.01 -9.96
C MET A 58 1.35 -6.08 -10.39
N LEU A 59 0.16 -5.68 -10.86
CA LEU A 59 -0.80 -6.63 -11.44
C LEU A 59 -0.22 -7.33 -12.67
N PHE A 60 0.49 -6.60 -13.53
CA PHE A 60 1.16 -7.21 -14.69
C PHE A 60 2.23 -8.21 -14.25
N GLY A 61 3.08 -7.84 -13.29
CA GLY A 61 4.10 -8.74 -12.72
C GLY A 61 3.51 -10.00 -12.09
N LEU A 62 2.48 -9.86 -11.24
CA LEU A 62 1.80 -11.00 -10.61
C LEU A 62 1.10 -11.91 -11.63
N ARG A 63 0.49 -11.34 -12.68
CA ARG A 63 -0.09 -12.12 -13.79
C ARG A 63 0.97 -12.90 -14.56
N GLN A 64 2.12 -12.29 -14.82
CA GLN A 64 3.24 -12.96 -15.48
C GLN A 64 3.78 -14.11 -14.63
N MET A 65 3.89 -13.90 -13.31
CA MET A 65 4.29 -14.93 -12.35
C MET A 65 3.27 -16.07 -12.28
N ALA A 66 1.97 -15.76 -12.30
CA ALA A 66 0.90 -16.77 -12.30
C ALA A 66 0.87 -17.62 -13.58
N ARG A 67 1.26 -17.06 -14.73
CA ARG A 67 1.36 -17.78 -16.01
C ARG A 67 2.62 -18.62 -16.13
N SER A 68 3.65 -18.35 -15.31
CA SER A 68 4.92 -19.07 -15.38
C SER A 68 4.85 -20.38 -14.58
N HIS A 69 5.06 -21.50 -15.27
CA HIS A 69 5.05 -22.85 -14.68
C HIS A 69 6.14 -23.08 -13.62
N SER A 70 7.21 -22.28 -13.62
CA SER A 70 8.33 -22.42 -12.68
C SER A 70 8.15 -21.60 -11.40
N THR A 71 7.14 -20.72 -11.32
CA THR A 71 7.00 -19.82 -10.18
C THR A 71 6.28 -20.52 -9.03
N PRO A 72 6.91 -20.65 -7.84
CA PRO A 72 6.26 -21.28 -6.71
C PRO A 72 5.07 -20.43 -6.23
N ARG A 73 3.93 -21.08 -6.00
CA ARG A 73 2.69 -20.44 -5.54
C ARG A 73 2.87 -19.60 -4.27
N ARG A 74 3.74 -20.03 -3.35
CA ARG A 74 4.06 -19.27 -2.12
C ARG A 74 4.67 -17.89 -2.41
N LEU A 75 5.47 -17.78 -3.46
CA LEU A 75 6.13 -16.54 -3.82
C LEU A 75 5.11 -15.56 -4.42
N ILE A 76 4.19 -16.03 -5.28
CA ILE A 76 3.07 -15.22 -5.78
C ILE A 76 2.21 -14.68 -4.63
N VAL A 77 1.84 -15.56 -3.69
CA VAL A 77 1.01 -15.21 -2.53
C VAL A 77 1.73 -14.19 -1.63
N GLY A 78 3.01 -14.44 -1.32
CA GLY A 78 3.82 -13.52 -0.52
C GLY A 78 3.97 -12.14 -1.17
N THR A 79 4.32 -12.10 -2.46
CA THR A 79 4.42 -10.85 -3.23
C THR A 79 3.08 -10.11 -3.27
N PHE A 80 1.96 -10.82 -3.36
CA PHE A 80 0.64 -10.20 -3.30
C PHE A 80 0.36 -9.57 -1.92
N GLY A 81 0.67 -10.27 -0.82
CA GLY A 81 0.54 -9.71 0.53
C GLY A 81 1.37 -8.44 0.72
N PHE A 82 2.64 -8.46 0.29
CA PHE A 82 3.51 -7.28 0.31
C PHE A 82 2.95 -6.14 -0.52
N TYR A 83 2.50 -6.43 -1.74
CA TYR A 83 1.88 -5.45 -2.63
C TYR A 83 0.70 -4.72 -1.97
N VAL A 84 -0.19 -5.45 -1.30
CA VAL A 84 -1.33 -4.88 -0.56
C VAL A 84 -0.84 -3.98 0.59
N ALA A 85 0.13 -4.43 1.38
CA ALA A 85 0.67 -3.67 2.50
C ALA A 85 1.44 -2.41 2.06
N PHE A 86 2.05 -2.43 0.87
CA PHE A 86 3.00 -1.40 0.43
C PHE A 86 2.38 -0.01 0.24
N ALA A 87 1.07 0.08 -0.06
CA ALA A 87 0.38 1.37 -0.08
C ALA A 87 0.42 2.09 1.28
N ALA A 88 0.47 1.33 2.39
CA ALA A 88 0.62 1.91 3.72
C ALA A 88 1.98 2.56 3.93
N VAL A 89 3.03 2.18 3.19
CA VAL A 89 4.35 2.81 3.28
C VAL A 89 4.28 4.27 2.79
N TYR A 90 3.60 4.51 1.67
CA TYR A 90 3.35 5.87 1.17
C TYR A 90 2.48 6.68 2.12
N ALA A 91 1.42 6.07 2.66
CA ALA A 91 0.57 6.72 3.65
C ALA A 91 1.35 7.09 4.92
N SER A 92 2.18 6.18 5.42
CA SER A 92 3.03 6.40 6.59
C SER A 92 4.06 7.51 6.35
N ALA A 93 4.73 7.49 5.19
CA ALA A 93 5.66 8.56 4.83
C ALA A 93 4.95 9.93 4.79
N PHE A 94 3.76 9.99 4.18
CA PHE A 94 2.95 11.22 4.15
C PHE A 94 2.61 11.71 5.57
N VAL A 95 2.13 10.83 6.45
CA VAL A 95 1.74 11.19 7.82
C VAL A 95 2.95 11.63 8.64
N LEU A 96 4.09 10.96 8.51
CA LEU A 96 5.32 11.34 9.21
C LEU A 96 5.87 12.69 8.74
N LEU A 97 5.73 13.02 7.45
CA LEU A 97 6.22 14.27 6.90
C LEU A 97 5.31 15.47 7.21
N THR A 98 3.99 15.26 7.18
CA THR A 98 2.99 16.35 7.20
C THR A 98 2.16 16.41 8.47
N GLY A 99 2.11 15.32 9.26
CA GLY A 99 1.27 15.20 10.44
C GLY A 99 -0.22 15.01 10.16
N GLN A 100 -0.63 15.03 8.88
CA GLN A 100 -2.05 14.97 8.52
C GLN A 100 -2.55 13.53 8.38
N ILE A 101 -2.99 12.97 9.52
CA ILE A 101 -3.51 11.61 9.60
C ILE A 101 -4.68 11.42 8.63
N ALA A 102 -5.69 12.29 8.65
CA ALA A 102 -6.90 12.16 7.83
C ALA A 102 -6.61 12.04 6.32
N LEU A 103 -5.70 12.88 5.77
CA LEU A 103 -5.33 12.79 4.36
C LEU A 103 -4.43 11.58 4.06
N GLY A 104 -3.56 11.19 5.00
CA GLY A 104 -2.80 9.95 4.88
C GLY A 104 -3.69 8.71 4.78
N LEU A 105 -4.87 8.73 5.40
CA LEU A 105 -5.85 7.64 5.34
C LEU A 105 -6.39 7.44 3.91
N VAL A 106 -6.47 8.51 3.10
CA VAL A 106 -6.84 8.42 1.68
C VAL A 106 -5.81 7.59 0.89
N ILE A 107 -4.52 7.78 1.16
CA ILE A 107 -3.47 6.95 0.56
C ILE A 107 -3.55 5.52 1.12
N ALA A 108 -3.78 5.35 2.42
CA ALA A 108 -3.90 4.03 3.03
C ALA A 108 -5.10 3.23 2.49
N ALA A 109 -6.18 3.90 2.10
CA ALA A 109 -7.34 3.28 1.47
C ALA A 109 -6.99 2.61 0.12
N VAL A 110 -5.89 3.00 -0.52
CA VAL A 110 -5.37 2.33 -1.71
C VAL A 110 -5.00 0.87 -1.42
N CYS A 111 -4.68 0.49 -0.17
CA CYS A 111 -4.50 -0.91 0.22
C CYS A 111 -5.75 -1.76 -0.09
N LEU A 112 -6.96 -1.21 0.12
CA LEU A 112 -8.20 -1.89 -0.24
C LEU A 112 -8.34 -2.04 -1.75
N ALA A 113 -8.02 -0.99 -2.51
CA ALA A 113 -8.04 -1.04 -3.97
C ALA A 113 -7.06 -2.11 -4.51
N ARG A 114 -5.87 -2.24 -3.88
CA ARG A 114 -4.87 -3.27 -4.19
C ARG A 114 -5.35 -4.68 -3.87
N LEU A 115 -6.03 -4.85 -2.73
CA LEU A 115 -6.66 -6.11 -2.35
C LEU A 115 -7.70 -6.52 -3.38
N VAL A 116 -8.64 -5.62 -3.69
CA VAL A 116 -9.74 -5.88 -4.63
C VAL A 116 -9.19 -6.19 -6.01
N SER A 117 -8.26 -5.39 -6.53
CA SER A 117 -7.72 -5.58 -7.88
C SER A 117 -6.92 -6.87 -8.04
N GLY A 118 -6.19 -7.29 -7.00
CA GLY A 118 -5.36 -8.49 -7.07
C GLY A 118 -6.10 -9.82 -6.91
N ILE A 119 -7.34 -9.81 -6.40
CA ILE A 119 -8.18 -11.03 -6.37
C ILE A 119 -8.54 -11.50 -7.80
N TRP A 120 -8.47 -10.59 -8.80
CA TRP A 120 -8.77 -10.85 -10.21
C TRP A 120 -7.51 -11.05 -11.08
N ILE A 121 -6.43 -11.56 -10.49
CA ILE A 121 -5.18 -11.88 -11.20
C ILE A 121 -5.28 -13.23 -11.97
N GLU A 122 -6.16 -14.13 -11.53
CA GLU A 122 -6.48 -15.40 -12.20
C GLU A 122 -7.33 -15.19 -13.48
#